data_AF-A0A0L7R0R1-F1
#
_entry.id   AF-A0A0L7R0R1-F1
#
_cell.length_a   1.000
_cell.length_b   1.000
_cell.length_c   1.000
_cell.angle_alpha   90.00
_cell.angle_beta   90.00
_cell.angle_gamma   90.00
#
_symmetry.space_group_name_H-M   'P 1'
#
loop_
_entity.id
_entity.type
_entity.pdbx_description
1 polymer ?
#
loop_
_entity_poly.entity_id
_entity_poly.type
_entity_poly.pdbx_seq_one_letter_code
_entity_poly.pdbx_strand_id
1 'polypeptide(L)'
;MDVLVEKIVSDTNNQFLKGIISFQENYESRTTFEELNKEQLREKLWKILFHYLSDNTQSFIRYNCLSTLRILSRDKTNINDLVTDERINVILDNAALKDANINQNTYTNVTIEALKLLCNLIFNSTRVQQVIPTTSCLSCVIKHMKKYSNVIPQEVMLFNTRIIFLITALNISMRQIVKTELNGDECLIKMLESSVQCEDEKLYTLKEDTATLSCEVLKALFNLYINSSDSVEEEEKTKSLVLILYKLLLSKCEKKDDLHSNIANLLTVIPHGYYSTIIPPTKENHRYVYQGMDMSAVYVLLKFLDKRLNYKDDLIGNLSPIVTAFIRMVKAERLIRKYTRLQILPPLMDVMHRPEEGTTLRAKLCKLLTSPLTELRDLVAEFLFILCKENVTRMVKYTGYGNAAGMFANKGLLGTNKRKSAYSSESEDSETEEYLKYKEQINPVTGCFEHPKPNPLEGMTEEQKEYEALQLVGLVDKLTREGLVQPCRIGEDGKPKPIEHVLELQEELPKQQYGHRDSDSD
;
A
#
# COMPACT_ATOMS: atom_id res chain seq x y z
N MET A 1 36.44 18.57 14.19
CA MET A 1 35.30 19.32 13.65
C MET A 1 35.37 20.77 14.09
N ASP A 2 35.37 21.04 15.40
CA ASP A 2 35.38 22.39 16.00
C ASP A 2 36.43 23.32 15.37
N VAL A 3 37.70 22.91 15.35
CA VAL A 3 38.81 23.67 14.74
C VAL A 3 38.60 23.99 13.26
N LEU A 4 37.96 23.09 12.49
CA LEU A 4 37.68 23.32 11.07
C LEU A 4 36.54 24.33 10.91
N VAL A 5 35.52 24.23 11.75
CA VAL A 5 34.35 25.12 11.71
C VAL A 5 34.71 26.52 12.19
N GLU A 6 35.52 26.63 13.23
CA GLU A 6 36.07 27.91 13.70
C GLU A 6 36.87 28.61 12.60
N LYS A 7 37.71 27.87 11.86
CA LYS A 7 38.42 28.39 10.69
C LYS A 7 37.47 28.86 9.60
N ILE A 8 36.45 28.07 9.26
CA ILE A 8 35.42 28.48 8.29
C ILE A 8 34.71 29.77 8.76
N VAL A 9 34.48 29.92 10.06
CA VAL A 9 33.81 31.09 10.64
C VAL A 9 34.71 32.33 10.63
N SER A 10 36.04 32.18 10.73
CA SER A 10 37.00 33.28 10.76
C SER A 10 37.59 33.68 9.40
N ASP A 11 37.62 32.76 8.43
CA ASP A 11 38.39 32.91 7.20
C ASP A 11 37.66 33.73 6.12
N THR A 12 38.45 34.30 5.19
CA THR A 12 37.94 35.08 4.05
C THR A 12 38.08 34.32 2.72
N ASN A 13 37.10 34.52 1.84
CA ASN A 13 36.88 33.99 0.47
C ASN A 13 37.65 32.70 0.07
N ASN A 14 38.95 32.79 -0.25
CA ASN A 14 39.71 31.62 -0.73
C ASN A 14 39.99 30.57 0.34
N GLN A 15 40.22 31.00 1.59
CA GLN A 15 40.42 30.08 2.72
C GLN A 15 39.09 29.48 3.17
N PHE A 16 38.03 30.31 3.15
CA PHE A 16 36.65 29.87 3.38
C PHE A 16 36.22 28.73 2.46
N LEU A 17 36.45 28.89 1.14
CA LEU A 17 36.09 27.87 0.15
C LEU A 17 36.81 26.53 0.42
N LYS A 18 38.11 26.57 0.73
CA LYS A 18 38.88 25.36 1.07
C LYS A 18 38.36 24.70 2.35
N GLY A 19 38.01 25.51 3.36
CA GLY A 19 37.42 25.02 4.60
C GLY A 19 36.09 24.30 4.36
N ILE A 20 35.21 24.88 3.55
CA ILE A 20 33.93 24.26 3.17
C ILE A 20 34.12 22.95 2.40
N ILE A 21 35.00 22.92 1.39
CA ILE A 21 35.23 21.70 0.61
C ILE A 21 35.75 20.59 1.54
N SER A 22 36.70 20.90 2.42
CA SER A 22 37.18 19.95 3.42
C SER A 22 36.08 19.49 4.39
N PHE A 23 35.14 20.38 4.76
CA PHE A 23 34.00 19.99 5.57
C PHE A 23 33.08 19.01 4.83
N GLN A 24 32.80 19.26 3.55
CA GLN A 24 31.96 18.38 2.73
C GLN A 24 32.59 16.99 2.61
N GLU A 25 33.87 16.90 2.23
CA GLU A 25 34.58 15.62 2.08
C GLU A 25 34.60 14.80 3.37
N ASN A 26 34.77 15.44 4.52
CA ASN A 26 34.87 14.76 5.81
C ASN A 26 33.51 14.34 6.39
N TYR A 27 32.42 15.03 6.03
CA TYR A 27 31.14 14.90 6.73
C TYR A 27 29.93 14.67 5.80
N GLU A 28 30.16 14.34 4.54
CA GLU A 28 29.09 14.14 3.55
C GLU A 28 28.04 13.09 3.96
N SER A 29 28.43 12.01 4.63
CA SER A 29 27.52 10.93 5.07
C SER A 29 26.95 11.15 6.46
N ARG A 30 27.41 12.18 7.18
CA ARG A 30 27.03 12.43 8.58
C ARG A 30 25.61 13.00 8.66
N THR A 31 24.90 12.65 9.74
CA THR A 31 23.50 13.02 9.97
C THR A 31 23.28 13.83 11.25
N THR A 32 24.19 13.75 12.22
CA THR A 32 24.13 14.49 13.50
C THR A 32 25.47 15.18 13.80
N PHE A 33 25.40 16.38 14.38
CA PHE A 33 26.55 17.27 14.62
C PHE A 33 26.50 17.84 16.05
N GLU A 34 26.77 17.00 17.04
CA GLU A 34 26.75 17.39 18.46
C GLU A 34 27.83 18.43 18.78
N GLU A 35 28.97 18.36 18.10
CA GLU A 35 30.11 19.24 18.34
C GLU A 35 29.78 20.70 17.97
N LEU A 36 28.88 20.91 17.00
CA LEU A 36 28.40 22.24 16.61
C LEU A 36 27.52 22.91 17.67
N ASN A 37 27.08 22.19 18.70
CA ASN A 37 26.26 22.74 19.77
C ASN A 37 27.09 23.54 20.79
N LYS A 38 28.42 23.38 20.77
CA LYS A 38 29.34 24.19 21.59
C LYS A 38 29.46 25.59 21.00
N GLU A 39 29.55 26.59 21.88
CA GLU A 39 29.89 27.98 21.55
C GLU A 39 29.06 28.64 20.42
N GLN A 40 27.82 28.17 20.22
CA GLN A 40 26.94 28.60 19.13
C GLN A 40 27.57 28.45 17.73
N LEU A 41 28.50 27.50 17.55
CA LEU A 41 29.18 27.28 16.27
C LEU A 41 28.20 26.97 15.15
N ARG A 42 27.12 26.23 15.44
CA ARG A 42 26.03 25.97 14.50
C ARG A 42 25.42 27.26 13.94
N GLU A 43 25.04 28.18 14.81
CA GLU A 43 24.40 29.44 14.41
C GLU A 43 25.36 30.34 13.62
N LYS A 44 26.60 30.45 14.08
CA LYS A 44 27.67 31.21 13.40
C LYS A 44 27.93 30.66 11.99
N LEU A 45 28.06 29.35 11.86
CA LEU A 45 28.29 28.67 10.58
C LEU A 45 27.13 28.91 9.62
N TRP A 46 25.89 28.72 10.07
CA TRP A 46 24.70 28.99 9.25
C TRP A 46 24.65 30.46 8.81
N LYS A 47 24.91 31.41 9.72
CA LYS A 47 24.90 32.85 9.41
C LYS A 47 25.89 33.20 8.31
N ILE A 48 27.11 32.67 8.37
CA ILE A 48 28.15 32.95 7.37
C ILE A 48 27.80 32.31 6.03
N LEU A 49 27.31 31.06 6.01
CA LEU A 49 26.87 30.40 4.78
C LEU A 49 25.77 31.22 4.07
N PHE A 50 24.79 31.74 4.80
CA PHE A 50 23.73 32.59 4.24
C PHE A 50 24.22 33.98 3.82
N HIS A 51 25.21 34.54 4.51
CA HIS A 51 25.85 35.80 4.10
C HIS A 51 26.46 35.66 2.70
N TYR A 52 27.25 34.59 2.48
CA TYR A 52 27.85 34.30 1.18
C TYR A 52 26.83 33.92 0.10
N LEU A 53 25.69 33.30 0.47
CA LEU A 53 24.62 33.02 -0.49
C LEU A 53 23.86 34.28 -0.94
N SER A 54 23.76 35.27 -0.07
CA SER A 54 23.08 36.54 -0.36
C SER A 54 23.97 37.52 -1.15
N ASP A 55 25.29 37.30 -1.15
CA ASP A 55 26.24 38.10 -1.90
C ASP A 55 26.19 37.73 -3.41
N ASN A 56 25.78 38.69 -4.23
CA ASN A 56 25.70 38.53 -5.68
C ASN A 56 27.07 38.54 -6.38
N THR A 57 28.13 38.99 -5.70
CA THR A 57 29.47 39.07 -6.28
C THR A 57 30.21 37.72 -6.28
N GLN A 58 29.76 36.74 -5.48
CA GLN A 58 30.48 35.48 -5.23
C GLN A 58 29.75 34.24 -5.74
N SER A 59 29.33 34.29 -7.02
CA SER A 59 28.55 33.22 -7.66
C SER A 59 29.22 31.83 -7.57
N PHE A 60 30.56 31.75 -7.63
CA PHE A 60 31.31 30.48 -7.61
C PHE A 60 31.24 29.72 -6.28
N ILE A 61 30.93 30.40 -5.15
CA ILE A 61 30.87 29.77 -3.83
C ILE A 61 29.46 29.21 -3.53
N ARG A 62 28.43 29.69 -4.21
CA ARG A 62 27.01 29.37 -3.93
C ARG A 62 26.73 27.88 -3.84
N TYR A 63 27.22 27.11 -4.82
CA TYR A 63 27.06 25.66 -4.83
C TYR A 63 27.61 25.01 -3.55
N ASN A 64 28.82 25.41 -3.15
CA ASN A 64 29.48 24.86 -1.97
C ASN A 64 28.78 25.27 -0.66
N CYS A 65 28.26 26.50 -0.59
CA CYS A 65 27.44 26.92 0.55
C CYS A 65 26.15 26.08 0.66
N LEU A 66 25.42 25.89 -0.45
CA LEU A 66 24.20 25.09 -0.48
C LEU A 66 24.44 23.62 -0.14
N SER A 67 25.51 23.02 -0.67
CA SER A 67 25.88 21.63 -0.36
C SER A 67 26.20 21.45 1.13
N THR A 68 26.91 22.40 1.72
CA THR A 68 27.20 22.41 3.16
C THR A 68 25.92 22.55 3.97
N LEU A 69 25.03 23.48 3.60
CA LEU A 69 23.73 23.62 4.24
C LEU A 69 22.88 22.35 4.09
N ARG A 70 22.92 21.68 2.93
CA ARG A 70 22.20 20.41 2.71
C ARG A 70 22.70 19.34 3.68
N ILE A 71 24.01 19.23 3.91
CA ILE A 71 24.58 18.30 4.89
C ILE A 71 24.12 18.67 6.31
N LEU A 72 24.23 19.95 6.68
CA LEU A 72 23.83 20.44 8.01
C LEU A 72 22.32 20.28 8.28
N SER A 73 21.48 20.45 7.25
CA SER A 73 20.01 20.36 7.34
C SER A 73 19.48 18.97 7.69
N ARG A 74 20.33 17.94 7.69
CA ARG A 74 19.97 16.57 8.13
C ARG A 74 19.82 16.48 9.63
N ASP A 75 20.50 17.35 10.37
CA ASP A 75 20.43 17.44 11.82
C ASP A 75 19.27 18.36 12.23
N LYS A 76 18.33 17.82 13.00
CA LYS A 76 17.11 18.52 13.43
C LYS A 76 17.34 19.54 14.54
N THR A 77 18.51 19.52 15.19
CA THR A 77 18.80 20.37 16.36
C THR A 77 18.78 21.85 15.99
N ASN A 78 17.91 22.61 16.65
CA ASN A 78 17.67 24.06 16.48
C ASN A 78 17.32 24.49 15.04
N ILE A 79 16.89 23.57 14.17
CA ILE A 79 16.65 23.89 12.75
C ILE A 79 15.52 24.92 12.56
N ASN A 80 14.53 24.92 13.45
CA ASN A 80 13.41 25.87 13.42
C ASN A 80 13.83 27.31 13.73
N ASP A 81 14.85 27.49 14.55
CA ASP A 81 15.36 28.82 14.92
C ASP A 81 16.37 29.32 13.88
N LEU A 82 17.14 28.40 13.29
CA LEU A 82 18.13 28.70 12.27
C LEU A 82 17.52 29.08 10.92
N VAL A 83 16.31 28.62 10.61
CA VAL A 83 15.69 28.86 9.30
C VAL A 83 14.66 29.98 9.40
N THR A 84 15.12 31.22 9.30
CA THR A 84 14.28 32.42 9.28
C THR A 84 13.58 32.61 7.93
N ASP A 85 12.54 33.44 7.87
CA ASP A 85 11.77 33.68 6.62
C ASP A 85 12.64 34.32 5.53
N GLU A 86 13.59 35.17 5.92
CA GLU A 86 14.61 35.72 5.02
C GLU A 86 15.47 34.62 4.38
N ARG A 87 15.93 33.65 5.19
CA ARG A 87 16.73 32.51 4.72
C ARG A 87 15.92 31.59 3.81
N ILE A 88 14.65 31.37 4.10
CA ILE A 88 13.72 30.64 3.22
C ILE A 88 13.64 31.33 1.87
N ASN A 89 13.47 32.65 1.84
CA ASN A 89 13.40 33.43 0.59
C ASN A 89 14.70 33.33 -0.23
N VAL A 90 15.87 33.34 0.41
CA VAL A 90 17.16 33.14 -0.27
C VAL A 90 17.25 31.74 -0.89
N ILE A 91 16.77 30.70 -0.19
CA ILE A 91 16.74 29.33 -0.73
C ILE A 91 15.78 29.26 -1.92
N LEU A 92 14.58 29.83 -1.80
CA LEU A 92 13.59 29.85 -2.89
C LEU A 92 14.13 30.57 -4.13
N ASP A 93 14.91 31.64 -3.95
CA ASP A 93 15.57 32.35 -5.05
C ASP A 93 16.57 31.44 -5.78
N ASN A 94 17.47 30.80 -5.02
CA ASN A 94 18.46 29.88 -5.59
C ASN A 94 17.82 28.61 -6.20
N ALA A 95 16.69 28.16 -5.67
CA ALA A 95 15.90 27.05 -6.19
C ALA A 95 15.05 27.44 -7.42
N ALA A 96 15.05 28.71 -7.83
CA ALA A 96 14.21 29.25 -8.89
C ALA A 96 12.70 29.09 -8.62
N LEU A 97 12.30 29.20 -7.34
CA LEU A 97 10.94 29.04 -6.83
C LEU A 97 10.36 30.31 -6.19
N LYS A 98 11.10 31.43 -6.20
CA LYS A 98 10.68 32.71 -5.60
C LYS A 98 9.67 33.49 -6.44
N ASP A 99 9.90 33.60 -7.75
CA ASP A 99 9.05 34.41 -8.63
C ASP A 99 8.45 33.59 -9.78
N ALA A 100 7.13 33.37 -9.70
CA ALA A 100 6.39 32.61 -10.70
C ALA A 100 6.35 33.29 -12.08
N ASN A 101 6.78 34.55 -12.20
CA ASN A 101 6.70 35.33 -13.44
C ASN A 101 7.96 35.26 -14.32
N ILE A 102 9.08 34.76 -13.79
CA ILE A 102 10.33 34.65 -14.55
C ILE A 102 10.25 33.42 -15.47
N ASN A 103 10.51 33.62 -16.78
CA ASN A 103 10.29 32.60 -17.81
C ASN A 103 11.59 31.95 -18.35
N GLN A 104 12.76 32.49 -17.99
CA GLN A 104 14.06 32.01 -18.44
C GLN A 104 14.94 31.67 -17.23
N ASN A 105 14.71 30.50 -16.63
CA ASN A 105 15.60 29.99 -15.61
C ASN A 105 16.55 28.99 -16.28
N THR A 106 17.82 29.36 -16.44
CA THR A 106 18.88 28.41 -16.74
C THR A 106 19.06 27.56 -15.49
N TYR A 107 18.60 26.31 -15.53
CA TYR A 107 18.74 25.40 -14.39
C TYR A 107 20.21 24.98 -14.26
N THR A 108 20.81 25.25 -13.11
CA THR A 108 22.21 24.92 -12.84
C THR A 108 22.32 23.93 -11.68
N ASN A 109 23.53 23.42 -11.44
CA ASN A 109 23.80 22.59 -10.25
C ASN A 109 23.49 23.31 -8.94
N VAL A 110 23.57 24.65 -8.91
CA VAL A 110 23.15 25.48 -7.76
C VAL A 110 21.66 25.30 -7.49
N THR A 111 20.84 25.31 -8.55
CA THR A 111 19.38 25.13 -8.44
C THR A 111 19.03 23.76 -7.89
N ILE A 112 19.67 22.70 -8.39
CA ILE A 112 19.47 21.33 -7.93
C ILE A 112 19.84 21.20 -6.45
N GLU A 113 20.97 21.79 -6.03
CA GLU A 113 21.43 21.73 -4.64
C GLU A 113 20.50 22.51 -3.70
N ALA A 114 19.96 23.65 -4.15
CA ALA A 114 18.96 24.40 -3.42
C ALA A 114 17.65 23.61 -3.26
N LEU A 115 17.19 22.90 -4.30
CA LEU A 115 16.01 22.03 -4.23
C LEU A 115 16.21 20.86 -3.25
N LYS A 116 17.41 20.25 -3.24
CA LYS A 116 17.79 19.20 -2.29
C LYS A 116 17.76 19.71 -0.85
N LEU A 117 18.37 20.88 -0.60
CA LEU A 117 18.32 21.55 0.69
C LEU A 117 16.87 21.83 1.11
N LEU A 118 16.06 22.39 0.22
CA LEU A 118 14.65 22.70 0.50
C LEU A 118 13.85 21.46 0.88
N CYS A 119 14.04 20.32 0.19
CA CYS A 119 13.41 19.05 0.57
C CYS A 119 13.76 18.62 2.00
N ASN A 120 15.04 18.71 2.39
CA ASN A 120 15.46 18.39 3.75
C ASN A 120 14.82 19.31 4.77
N LEU A 121 14.75 20.61 4.48
CA LEU A 121 14.15 21.60 5.37
C LEU A 121 12.65 21.39 5.54
N ILE A 122 11.91 21.13 4.45
CA ILE A 122 10.47 20.81 4.53
C ILE A 122 10.26 19.54 5.37
N PHE A 123 11.12 18.54 5.23
CA PHE A 123 10.99 17.29 6.01
C PHE A 123 11.33 17.47 7.49
N ASN A 124 12.35 18.26 7.82
CA ASN A 124 12.90 18.35 9.18
C ASN A 124 12.40 19.55 10.02
N SER A 125 11.94 20.64 9.39
CA SER A 125 11.53 21.87 10.09
C SER A 125 10.03 22.10 10.02
N THR A 126 9.38 22.10 11.18
CA THR A 126 7.95 22.44 11.31
C THR A 126 7.68 23.90 10.94
N ARG A 127 8.62 24.80 11.19
CA ARG A 127 8.53 26.20 10.75
C ARG A 127 8.44 26.30 9.23
N VAL A 128 9.34 25.61 8.52
CA VAL A 128 9.35 25.63 7.05
C VAL A 128 8.05 25.02 6.49
N GLN A 129 7.52 23.97 7.11
CA GLN A 129 6.23 23.37 6.74
C GLN A 129 5.05 24.36 6.85
N GLN A 130 5.11 25.31 7.79
CA GLN A 130 4.09 26.34 7.96
C GLN A 130 4.26 27.51 6.99
N VAL A 131 5.51 27.92 6.72
CA VAL A 131 5.81 29.08 5.88
C VAL A 131 5.65 28.76 4.39
N ILE A 132 6.16 27.61 3.92
CA ILE A 132 6.20 27.27 2.48
C ILE A 132 4.82 27.35 1.80
N PRO A 133 3.72 26.85 2.38
CA PRO A 133 2.37 27.03 1.82
C PRO A 133 1.96 28.47 1.53
N THR A 134 2.48 29.43 2.27
CA THR A 134 2.18 30.88 2.11
C THR A 134 3.02 31.54 1.02
N THR A 135 4.03 30.84 0.50
CA THR A 135 4.94 31.35 -0.54
C THR A 135 4.47 30.96 -1.95
N SER A 136 5.09 31.56 -2.97
CA SER A 136 4.91 31.21 -4.38
C SER A 136 5.47 29.84 -4.78
N CYS A 137 6.11 29.11 -3.85
CA CYS A 137 6.82 27.86 -4.11
C CYS A 137 5.97 26.84 -4.88
N LEU A 138 4.75 26.55 -4.42
CA LEU A 138 3.86 25.57 -5.08
C LEU A 138 3.50 26.00 -6.51
N SER A 139 3.12 27.26 -6.69
CA SER A 139 2.77 27.81 -8.00
C SER A 139 3.95 27.74 -8.98
N CYS A 140 5.17 28.02 -8.53
CA CYS A 140 6.39 27.90 -9.32
C CYS A 140 6.67 26.44 -9.70
N VAL A 141 6.59 25.51 -8.74
CA VAL A 141 6.78 24.07 -8.99
C VAL A 141 5.78 23.55 -10.04
N ILE A 142 4.50 23.91 -9.92
CA ILE A 142 3.48 23.53 -10.91
C ILE A 142 3.75 24.16 -12.28
N LYS A 143 4.21 25.42 -12.33
CA LYS A 143 4.62 26.05 -13.60
C LYS A 143 5.79 25.32 -14.26
N HIS A 144 6.75 24.83 -13.47
CA HIS A 144 7.82 23.97 -13.98
C HIS A 144 7.24 22.67 -14.57
N MET A 145 6.32 22.01 -13.86
CA MET A 145 5.66 20.79 -14.35
C MET A 145 4.84 21.00 -15.62
N LYS A 146 4.20 22.17 -15.80
CA LYS A 146 3.50 22.51 -17.06
C LYS A 146 4.44 22.64 -18.26
N LYS A 147 5.70 22.99 -18.03
CA LYS A 147 6.75 23.11 -19.06
C LYS A 147 7.56 21.81 -19.20
N TYR A 148 7.01 20.69 -18.74
CA TYR A 148 7.61 19.37 -18.90
C TYR A 148 7.61 18.96 -20.38
N SER A 149 8.66 19.39 -21.08
CA SER A 149 8.87 19.12 -22.50
C SER A 149 10.36 19.29 -22.81
N ASN A 150 11.21 18.33 -22.44
CA ASN A 150 12.67 18.28 -22.69
C ASN A 150 13.53 19.51 -22.30
N VAL A 151 12.94 20.60 -21.81
CA VAL A 151 13.59 21.88 -21.49
C VAL A 151 14.09 21.91 -20.05
N ILE A 152 13.42 21.20 -19.14
CA ILE A 152 13.80 21.14 -17.72
C ILE A 152 14.56 19.83 -17.46
N PRO A 153 15.73 19.88 -16.79
CA PRO A 153 16.46 18.68 -16.41
C PRO A 153 15.62 17.73 -15.54
N GLN A 154 15.75 16.44 -15.79
CA GLN A 154 14.99 15.40 -15.08
C GLN A 154 15.23 15.42 -13.57
N GLU A 155 16.44 15.74 -13.13
CA GLU A 155 16.76 15.87 -11.69
C GLU A 155 16.01 17.04 -11.03
N VAL A 156 15.86 18.17 -11.73
CA VAL A 156 15.04 19.30 -11.24
C VAL A 156 13.58 18.87 -11.10
N MET A 157 13.07 18.14 -12.08
CA MET A 157 11.70 17.59 -12.03
C MET A 157 11.52 16.60 -10.89
N LEU A 158 12.51 15.76 -10.60
CA LEU A 158 12.48 14.83 -9.48
C LEU A 158 12.31 15.56 -8.14
N PHE A 159 13.12 16.58 -7.87
CA PHE A 159 13.02 17.32 -6.60
C PHE A 159 11.79 18.23 -6.55
N ASN A 160 11.35 18.79 -7.67
CA ASN A 160 10.06 19.49 -7.76
C ASN A 160 8.90 18.57 -7.37
N THR A 161 8.85 17.34 -7.90
CA THR A 161 7.84 16.34 -7.51
C THR A 161 7.96 15.94 -6.05
N ARG A 162 9.19 15.77 -5.54
CA ARG A 162 9.44 15.46 -4.12
C ARG A 162 8.95 16.57 -3.19
N ILE A 163 9.09 17.83 -3.58
CA ILE A 163 8.54 18.98 -2.84
C ILE A 163 7.01 18.89 -2.77
N ILE A 164 6.33 18.60 -3.89
CA ILE A 164 4.87 18.38 -3.87
C ILE A 164 4.52 17.23 -2.94
N PHE A 165 5.19 16.09 -3.07
CA PHE A 165 4.95 14.93 -2.21
C PHE A 165 5.09 15.29 -0.73
N LEU A 166 6.18 15.95 -0.33
CA LEU A 166 6.41 16.33 1.07
C LEU A 166 5.35 17.32 1.59
N ILE A 167 5.05 18.38 0.84
CA ILE A 167 4.07 19.39 1.25
C ILE A 167 2.68 18.77 1.38
N THR A 168 2.26 17.95 0.41
CA THR A 168 0.95 17.29 0.40
C THR A 168 0.84 16.16 1.43
N ALA A 169 1.96 15.50 1.77
CA ALA A 169 2.00 14.50 2.83
C ALA A 169 1.81 15.16 4.20
N LEU A 170 2.53 16.26 4.45
CA LEU A 170 2.60 16.94 5.75
C LEU A 170 1.44 17.89 5.99
N ASN A 171 0.83 18.46 4.94
CA ASN A 171 -0.28 19.39 5.05
C ASN A 171 -1.48 18.94 4.19
N ILE A 172 -2.52 18.42 4.86
CA ILE A 172 -3.74 17.89 4.23
C ILE A 172 -4.46 18.98 3.41
N SER A 173 -4.49 20.23 3.90
CA SER A 173 -5.17 21.34 3.19
C SER A 173 -4.52 21.65 1.83
N MET A 174 -3.21 21.42 1.70
CA MET A 174 -2.49 21.65 0.44
C MET A 174 -2.84 20.62 -0.63
N ARG A 175 -3.38 19.44 -0.27
CA ARG A 175 -3.79 18.43 -1.26
C ARG A 175 -4.86 18.99 -2.19
N GLN A 176 -5.88 19.64 -1.63
CA GLN A 176 -6.96 20.22 -2.42
C GLN A 176 -6.46 21.40 -3.25
N ILE A 177 -5.66 22.31 -2.68
CA ILE A 177 -5.10 23.47 -3.40
C ILE A 177 -4.26 23.01 -4.59
N VAL A 178 -3.36 22.03 -4.40
CA VAL A 178 -2.53 21.50 -5.48
C VAL A 178 -3.39 20.79 -6.54
N LYS A 179 -4.39 20.00 -6.12
CA LYS A 179 -5.27 19.28 -7.05
C LYS A 179 -6.16 20.24 -7.84
N THR A 180 -7.02 21.01 -7.18
CA THR A 180 -8.09 21.78 -7.84
C THR A 180 -7.70 23.19 -8.24
N GLU A 181 -6.98 23.93 -7.39
CA GLU A 181 -6.65 25.33 -7.70
C GLU A 181 -5.49 25.43 -8.70
N LEU A 182 -4.46 24.58 -8.52
CA LEU A 182 -3.26 24.61 -9.37
C LEU A 182 -3.32 23.63 -10.55
N ASN A 183 -4.30 22.71 -10.58
CA ASN A 183 -4.39 21.61 -11.57
C ASN A 183 -3.09 20.78 -11.62
N GLY A 184 -2.53 20.51 -10.44
CA GLY A 184 -1.24 19.84 -10.31
C GLY A 184 -1.31 18.35 -10.62
N ASP A 185 -2.44 17.70 -10.34
CA ASP A 185 -2.66 16.29 -10.71
C ASP A 185 -2.65 16.09 -12.23
N GLU A 186 -3.27 16.99 -13.00
CA GLU A 186 -3.22 16.95 -14.47
C GLU A 186 -1.79 17.06 -15.00
N CYS A 187 -0.95 17.92 -14.39
CA CYS A 187 0.45 18.05 -14.76
C CYS A 187 1.23 16.76 -14.46
N LEU A 188 1.00 16.16 -13.28
CA LEU A 188 1.62 14.91 -12.86
C LEU A 188 1.19 13.73 -13.74
N ILE A 189 -0.09 13.66 -14.12
CA ILE A 189 -0.63 12.65 -15.04
C ILE A 189 0.05 12.78 -16.41
N LYS A 190 0.16 13.99 -16.97
CA LYS A 190 0.88 14.24 -18.24
C LYS A 190 2.35 13.82 -18.17
N MET A 191 3.02 14.06 -17.03
CA MET A 191 4.40 13.60 -16.83
C MET A 191 4.53 12.07 -16.90
N LEU A 192 3.59 11.33 -16.28
CA LEU A 192 3.55 9.87 -16.41
C LEU A 192 3.20 9.44 -17.83
N GLU A 193 2.30 10.15 -18.51
CA GLU A 193 1.94 9.84 -19.88
C GLU A 193 3.15 9.89 -20.82
N SER A 194 3.94 10.97 -20.76
CA SER A 194 5.17 11.08 -21.56
C SER A 194 6.23 10.04 -21.20
N SER A 195 6.20 9.49 -19.97
CA SER A 195 7.12 8.40 -19.59
C SER A 195 6.82 7.09 -20.30
N VAL A 196 5.58 6.92 -20.77
CA VAL A 196 5.07 5.68 -21.37
C VAL A 196 4.93 5.78 -22.89
N GLN A 197 4.86 7.00 -23.44
CA GLN A 197 4.88 7.26 -24.89
C GLN A 197 6.27 6.97 -25.49
N CYS A 198 6.61 5.69 -25.70
CA CYS A 198 7.72 5.26 -26.55
C CYS A 198 7.18 4.73 -27.88
N GLU A 199 7.87 5.06 -28.98
CA GLU A 199 7.46 4.86 -30.38
C GLU A 199 7.31 3.38 -30.81
N ASP A 200 7.81 2.43 -30.02
CA ASP A 200 7.64 1.00 -30.27
C ASP A 200 6.49 0.42 -29.43
N GLU A 201 5.33 0.24 -30.06
CA GLU A 201 4.06 -0.26 -29.49
C GLU A 201 4.15 -1.64 -28.78
N LYS A 202 5.32 -2.30 -28.79
CA LYS A 202 5.48 -3.69 -28.34
C LYS A 202 6.41 -3.90 -27.13
N LEU A 203 7.22 -2.91 -26.73
CA LEU A 203 8.10 -3.03 -25.57
C LEU A 203 8.20 -1.71 -24.79
N TYR A 204 7.29 -1.49 -23.85
CA TYR A 204 7.41 -0.41 -22.87
C TYR A 204 8.69 -0.62 -22.03
N THR A 205 9.76 0.10 -22.33
CA THR A 205 11.02 0.03 -21.58
C THR A 205 11.30 1.39 -20.95
N LEU A 206 11.33 1.43 -19.62
CA LEU A 206 11.57 2.65 -18.86
C LEU A 206 13.04 2.72 -18.44
N LYS A 207 13.70 3.84 -18.76
CA LYS A 207 15.02 4.18 -18.21
C LYS A 207 14.95 4.32 -16.68
N GLU A 208 16.05 4.08 -15.99
CA GLU A 208 16.10 4.07 -14.52
C GLU A 208 15.67 5.43 -13.91
N ASP A 209 16.19 6.53 -14.46
CA ASP A 209 15.84 7.88 -14.00
C ASP A 209 14.34 8.15 -14.20
N THR A 210 13.77 7.69 -15.31
CA THR A 210 12.35 7.88 -15.63
C THR A 210 11.46 7.04 -14.73
N ALA A 211 11.87 5.81 -14.42
CA ALA A 211 11.19 4.97 -13.43
C ALA A 211 11.23 5.61 -12.03
N THR A 212 12.37 6.19 -11.64
CA THR A 212 12.54 6.87 -10.35
C THR A 212 11.64 8.10 -10.25
N LEU A 213 11.60 8.93 -11.30
CA LEU A 213 10.68 10.07 -11.38
C LEU A 213 9.22 9.62 -11.34
N SER A 214 8.87 8.56 -12.07
CA SER A 214 7.51 8.00 -12.08
C SER A 214 7.07 7.55 -10.68
N CYS A 215 7.96 6.90 -9.92
CA CYS A 215 7.68 6.54 -8.53
C CYS A 215 7.37 7.77 -7.66
N GLU A 216 8.15 8.85 -7.77
CA GLU A 216 7.87 10.08 -7.02
C GLU A 216 6.54 10.73 -7.44
N VAL A 217 6.24 10.70 -8.75
CA VAL A 217 4.96 11.21 -9.27
C VAL A 217 3.77 10.40 -8.74
N LEU A 218 3.88 9.07 -8.73
CA LEU A 218 2.85 8.18 -8.17
C LEU A 218 2.59 8.44 -6.69
N LYS A 219 3.65 8.70 -5.90
CA LYS A 219 3.52 9.07 -4.47
C LYS A 219 2.79 10.40 -4.30
N ALA A 220 3.15 11.41 -5.11
CA ALA A 220 2.46 12.70 -5.08
C ALA A 220 0.98 12.55 -5.47
N LEU A 221 0.67 11.80 -6.53
CA LEU A 221 -0.72 11.51 -6.94
C LEU A 221 -1.50 10.77 -5.85
N PHE A 222 -0.89 9.80 -5.17
CA PHE A 222 -1.54 9.10 -4.04
C PHE A 222 -2.01 10.08 -2.96
N ASN A 223 -1.16 11.04 -2.58
CA ASN A 223 -1.52 12.07 -1.60
C ASN A 223 -2.68 12.96 -2.08
N LEU A 224 -2.73 13.29 -3.38
CA LEU A 224 -3.78 14.14 -3.93
C LEU A 224 -5.15 13.44 -4.00
N TYR A 225 -5.17 12.11 -4.16
CA TYR A 225 -6.41 11.34 -4.35
C TYR A 225 -6.97 10.71 -3.06
N ILE A 226 -6.21 10.60 -1.97
CA ILE A 226 -6.64 9.92 -0.73
C ILE A 226 -7.95 10.44 -0.12
N ASN A 227 -8.26 11.73 -0.30
CA ASN A 227 -9.44 12.39 0.28
C ASN A 227 -10.25 13.18 -0.76
N SER A 228 -10.05 12.94 -2.05
CA SER A 228 -10.72 13.76 -3.06
C SER A 228 -12.19 13.35 -3.26
N SER A 229 -13.07 14.35 -3.40
CA SER A 229 -14.47 14.15 -3.77
C SER A 229 -14.61 13.99 -5.28
N ASP A 230 -15.26 12.91 -5.73
CA ASP A 230 -15.51 12.63 -7.14
C ASP A 230 -16.32 13.76 -7.80
N SER A 231 -15.73 14.43 -8.80
CA SER A 231 -16.43 15.39 -9.67
C SER A 231 -16.42 14.91 -11.13
N VAL A 232 -17.31 15.45 -11.97
CA VAL A 232 -17.49 14.97 -13.36
C VAL A 232 -16.27 15.25 -14.24
N GLU A 233 -15.58 16.38 -14.06
CA GLU A 233 -14.34 16.71 -14.78
C GLU A 233 -13.16 15.79 -14.40
N GLU A 234 -13.23 15.15 -13.24
CA GLU A 234 -12.23 14.17 -12.80
C GLU A 234 -12.40 12.82 -13.51
N GLU A 235 -13.50 12.60 -14.23
CA GLU A 235 -13.81 11.32 -14.86
C GLU A 235 -12.80 10.94 -15.96
N GLU A 236 -12.57 11.84 -16.91
CA GLU A 236 -11.65 11.60 -18.04
C GLU A 236 -10.19 11.54 -17.57
N LYS A 237 -9.82 12.42 -16.63
CA LYS A 237 -8.49 12.44 -16.01
C LYS A 237 -8.19 11.12 -15.29
N THR A 238 -9.15 10.62 -14.52
CA THR A 238 -8.98 9.36 -13.78
C THR A 238 -8.92 8.16 -14.71
N LYS A 239 -9.74 8.12 -15.77
CA LYS A 239 -9.64 7.08 -16.82
C LYS A 239 -8.27 7.07 -17.48
N SER A 240 -7.77 8.24 -17.88
CA SER A 240 -6.42 8.39 -18.46
C SER A 240 -5.34 7.90 -17.49
N LEU A 241 -5.41 8.30 -16.22
CA LEU A 241 -4.50 7.83 -15.18
C LEU A 241 -4.51 6.30 -15.07
N VAL A 242 -5.67 5.66 -14.97
CA VAL A 242 -5.76 4.18 -14.86
C VAL A 242 -5.18 3.49 -16.10
N LEU A 243 -5.39 4.04 -17.31
CA LEU A 243 -4.76 3.52 -18.52
C LEU A 243 -3.23 3.65 -18.49
N ILE A 244 -2.71 4.77 -17.97
CA ILE A 244 -1.27 4.96 -17.77
C ILE A 244 -0.73 3.95 -16.74
N LEU A 245 -1.45 3.69 -15.65
CA LEU A 245 -1.07 2.66 -14.67
C LEU A 245 -1.03 1.26 -15.29
N TYR A 246 -2.00 0.92 -16.14
CA TYR A 246 -1.99 -0.31 -16.93
C TYR A 246 -0.69 -0.43 -17.73
N LYS A 247 -0.32 0.61 -18.49
CA LYS A 247 0.91 0.59 -19.29
C LYS A 247 2.17 0.53 -18.42
N LEU A 248 2.24 1.30 -17.33
CA LEU A 248 3.36 1.29 -16.38
C LEU A 248 3.57 -0.08 -15.70
N LEU A 249 2.49 -0.82 -15.40
CA LEU A 249 2.58 -2.17 -14.85
C LEU A 249 3.26 -3.15 -15.83
N LEU A 250 3.03 -2.96 -17.13
CA LEU A 250 3.59 -3.80 -18.19
C LEU A 250 5.01 -3.37 -18.61
N SER A 251 5.46 -2.19 -18.17
CA SER A 251 6.79 -1.66 -18.47
C SER A 251 7.92 -2.50 -17.89
N LYS A 252 8.99 -2.66 -18.67
CA LYS A 252 10.26 -3.22 -18.22
C LYS A 252 11.14 -2.11 -17.65
N CYS A 253 11.49 -2.24 -16.37
CA CYS A 253 12.51 -1.44 -15.70
C CYS A 253 13.30 -2.30 -14.69
N GLU A 254 14.37 -1.75 -14.14
CA GLU A 254 15.12 -2.39 -13.05
C GLU A 254 14.38 -2.26 -11.71
N LYS A 255 13.79 -1.08 -11.44
CA LYS A 255 13.02 -0.77 -10.22
C LYS A 255 11.54 -1.21 -10.30
N LYS A 256 11.29 -2.42 -10.79
CA LYS A 256 9.92 -2.95 -10.99
C LYS A 256 9.13 -3.03 -9.68
N ASP A 257 9.76 -3.52 -8.62
CA ASP A 257 9.07 -3.73 -7.35
C ASP A 257 8.61 -2.40 -6.71
N ASP A 258 9.44 -1.36 -6.80
CA ASP A 258 9.09 -0.02 -6.31
C ASP A 258 7.97 0.59 -7.14
N LEU A 259 8.04 0.46 -8.47
CA LEU A 259 7.00 0.95 -9.36
C LEU A 259 5.67 0.25 -9.08
N HIS A 260 5.66 -1.08 -9.02
CA HIS A 260 4.47 -1.88 -8.69
C HIS A 260 3.92 -1.56 -7.29
N SER A 261 4.78 -1.30 -6.32
CA SER A 261 4.37 -0.87 -4.97
C SER A 261 3.64 0.47 -4.98
N ASN A 262 4.19 1.46 -5.67
CA ASN A 262 3.58 2.80 -5.75
C ASN A 262 2.28 2.79 -6.58
N ILE A 263 2.21 1.95 -7.63
CA ILE A 263 0.97 1.73 -8.38
C ILE A 263 -0.09 1.06 -7.49
N ALA A 264 0.27 0.02 -6.74
CA ALA A 264 -0.65 -0.64 -5.81
C ALA A 264 -1.21 0.34 -4.76
N ASN A 265 -0.36 1.20 -4.19
CA ASN A 265 -0.77 2.27 -3.28
C ASN A 265 -1.79 3.21 -3.96
N LEU A 266 -1.51 3.70 -5.17
CA LEU A 266 -2.42 4.59 -5.88
C LEU A 266 -3.75 3.92 -6.21
N LEU A 267 -3.76 2.64 -6.58
CA LEU A 267 -4.98 1.87 -6.83
C LEU A 267 -5.89 1.77 -5.59
N THR A 268 -5.38 1.97 -4.37
CA THR A 268 -6.21 2.00 -3.15
C THR A 268 -7.11 3.23 -3.04
N VAL A 269 -6.76 4.31 -3.74
CA VAL A 269 -7.48 5.61 -3.68
C VAL A 269 -8.25 5.91 -4.96
N ILE A 270 -8.06 5.14 -6.04
CA ILE A 270 -8.85 5.29 -7.27
C ILE A 270 -10.35 5.05 -6.98
N PRO A 271 -11.27 5.90 -7.48
CA PRO A 271 -12.70 5.72 -7.29
C PRO A 271 -13.23 4.46 -7.98
N HIS A 272 -14.30 3.87 -7.43
CA HIS A 272 -14.77 2.53 -7.81
C HIS A 272 -15.18 2.40 -9.30
N GLY A 273 -15.66 3.45 -9.94
CA GLY A 273 -16.14 3.40 -11.33
C GLY A 273 -15.05 3.20 -12.40
N TYR A 274 -13.77 3.35 -12.05
CA TYR A 274 -12.69 3.47 -13.04
C TYR A 274 -11.80 2.25 -13.19
N TYR A 275 -11.98 1.23 -12.35
CA TYR A 275 -11.16 0.02 -12.42
C TYR A 275 -11.35 -0.77 -13.73
N SER A 276 -12.46 -0.60 -14.44
CA SER A 276 -12.67 -1.23 -15.76
C SER A 276 -11.63 -0.79 -16.80
N THR A 277 -11.03 0.39 -16.65
CA THR A 277 -9.99 0.90 -17.57
C THR A 277 -8.65 0.16 -17.42
N ILE A 278 -8.42 -0.55 -16.30
CA ILE A 278 -7.18 -1.32 -16.10
C ILE A 278 -7.15 -2.63 -16.91
N ILE A 279 -8.30 -3.04 -17.45
CA ILE A 279 -8.47 -4.25 -18.26
C ILE A 279 -9.01 -3.87 -19.65
N PRO A 280 -8.20 -3.23 -20.52
CA PRO A 280 -8.69 -2.76 -21.81
C PRO A 280 -9.20 -3.92 -22.69
N PRO A 281 -10.21 -3.67 -23.55
CA PRO A 281 -10.66 -4.66 -24.50
C PRO A 281 -9.53 -4.97 -25.50
N THR A 282 -9.31 -6.25 -25.78
CA THR A 282 -8.28 -6.69 -26.72
C THR A 282 -8.84 -7.68 -27.72
N LYS A 283 -8.39 -7.55 -28.98
CA LYS A 283 -8.67 -8.52 -30.05
C LYS A 283 -7.54 -9.55 -30.20
N GLU A 284 -6.40 -9.31 -29.55
CA GLU A 284 -5.25 -10.19 -29.62
C GLU A 284 -5.46 -11.39 -28.70
N ASN A 285 -5.34 -12.60 -29.22
CA ASN A 285 -5.40 -13.80 -28.39
C ASN A 285 -4.02 -14.10 -27.80
N HIS A 286 -3.77 -13.63 -26.59
CA HIS A 286 -2.60 -14.00 -25.79
C HIS A 286 -2.99 -14.68 -24.48
N ARG A 287 -1.99 -15.20 -23.75
CA ARG A 287 -2.19 -16.03 -22.54
C ARG A 287 -3.06 -15.40 -21.44
N TYR A 288 -3.13 -14.07 -21.40
CA TYR A 288 -3.76 -13.33 -20.32
C TYR A 288 -5.09 -12.68 -20.74
N VAL A 289 -5.72 -13.15 -21.83
CA VAL A 289 -7.05 -12.68 -22.23
C VAL A 289 -8.13 -13.47 -21.52
N TYR A 290 -9.13 -12.77 -20.99
CA TYR A 290 -10.30 -13.38 -20.37
C TYR A 290 -11.57 -12.64 -20.80
N GLN A 291 -12.50 -13.36 -21.45
CA GLN A 291 -13.76 -12.81 -21.96
C GLN A 291 -13.58 -11.54 -22.82
N GLY A 292 -12.55 -11.51 -23.68
CA GLY A 292 -12.27 -10.38 -24.59
C GLY A 292 -11.54 -9.19 -23.97
N MET A 293 -11.15 -9.29 -22.70
CA MET A 293 -10.42 -8.24 -21.98
C MET A 293 -8.99 -8.68 -21.65
N ASP A 294 -8.04 -7.75 -21.69
CA ASP A 294 -6.66 -8.00 -21.33
C ASP A 294 -6.46 -7.99 -19.80
N MET A 295 -6.11 -9.14 -19.22
CA MET A 295 -5.84 -9.30 -17.79
C MET A 295 -4.34 -9.23 -17.45
N SER A 296 -3.47 -8.80 -18.37
CA SER A 296 -2.01 -8.75 -18.16
C SER A 296 -1.63 -7.91 -16.94
N ALA A 297 -2.26 -6.75 -16.73
CA ALA A 297 -2.01 -5.92 -15.55
C ALA A 297 -2.47 -6.60 -14.25
N VAL A 298 -3.64 -7.24 -14.25
CA VAL A 298 -4.15 -8.01 -13.10
C VAL A 298 -3.21 -9.17 -12.77
N TYR A 299 -2.71 -9.87 -13.79
CA TYR A 299 -1.74 -10.96 -13.63
C TYR A 299 -0.40 -10.47 -13.06
N VAL A 300 0.11 -9.32 -13.51
CA VAL A 300 1.32 -8.71 -12.96
C VAL A 300 1.13 -8.37 -11.48
N LEU A 301 -0.02 -7.78 -11.11
CA LEU A 301 -0.34 -7.49 -9.71
C LEU A 301 -0.46 -8.76 -8.86
N LEU A 302 -1.00 -9.86 -9.40
CA LEU A 302 -1.07 -11.15 -8.70
C LEU A 302 0.31 -11.76 -8.48
N LYS A 303 1.20 -11.67 -9.47
CA LYS A 303 2.60 -12.07 -9.31
C LYS A 303 3.33 -11.22 -8.28
N PHE A 304 3.07 -9.92 -8.28
CA PHE A 304 3.63 -9.00 -7.29
C PHE A 304 3.13 -9.34 -5.88
N LEU A 305 1.84 -9.65 -5.71
CA LEU A 305 1.29 -10.16 -4.45
C LEU A 305 1.96 -11.47 -4.00
N ASP A 306 2.09 -12.45 -4.90
CA ASP A 306 2.73 -13.73 -4.58
C ASP A 306 4.21 -13.57 -4.17
N LYS A 307 4.92 -12.64 -4.83
CA LYS A 307 6.28 -12.26 -4.45
C LYS A 307 6.30 -11.60 -3.06
N ARG A 308 5.37 -10.67 -2.79
CA ARG A 308 5.29 -9.96 -1.50
C ARG A 308 5.00 -10.91 -0.33
N LEU A 309 4.19 -11.95 -0.55
CA LEU A 309 3.89 -12.99 0.44
C LEU A 309 5.12 -13.83 0.84
N ASN A 310 6.21 -13.79 0.07
CA ASN A 310 7.45 -14.49 0.42
C ASN A 310 8.38 -13.67 1.33
N TYR A 311 8.15 -12.35 1.48
CA TYR A 311 8.92 -11.53 2.41
C TYR A 311 8.41 -11.76 3.85
N LYS A 312 9.34 -11.72 4.81
CA LYS A 312 9.02 -11.93 6.24
C LYS A 312 8.97 -10.63 7.03
N ASP A 313 9.58 -9.57 6.51
CA ASP A 313 9.69 -8.28 7.17
C ASP A 313 8.50 -7.37 6.81
N ASP A 314 8.04 -6.57 7.77
CA ASP A 314 6.93 -5.62 7.63
C ASP A 314 5.75 -6.14 6.79
N LEU A 315 5.18 -7.28 7.19
CA LEU A 315 4.10 -7.94 6.46
C LEU A 315 2.89 -7.02 6.26
N ILE A 316 2.57 -6.17 7.24
CA ILE A 316 1.42 -5.26 7.18
C ILE A 316 1.67 -4.19 6.12
N GLY A 317 2.79 -3.44 6.20
CA GLY A 317 3.12 -2.41 5.22
C GLY A 317 3.27 -2.95 3.80
N ASN A 318 3.82 -4.16 3.67
CA ASN A 318 4.07 -4.79 2.37
C ASN A 318 2.83 -5.38 1.69
N LEU A 319 1.90 -5.97 2.46
CA LEU A 319 0.74 -6.68 1.89
C LEU A 319 -0.54 -5.86 1.91
N SER A 320 -0.71 -4.97 2.90
CA SER A 320 -1.97 -4.23 3.07
C SER A 320 -2.36 -3.43 1.82
N PRO A 321 -1.46 -2.66 1.17
CA PRO A 321 -1.86 -1.87 0.01
C PRO A 321 -2.27 -2.72 -1.20
N ILE A 322 -1.52 -3.78 -1.51
CA ILE A 322 -1.82 -4.64 -2.67
C ILE A 322 -3.10 -5.45 -2.47
N VAL A 323 -3.32 -5.99 -1.27
CA VAL A 323 -4.57 -6.72 -0.97
C VAL A 323 -5.76 -5.76 -0.93
N THR A 324 -5.59 -4.54 -0.39
CA THR A 324 -6.63 -3.49 -0.43
C THR A 324 -6.98 -3.07 -1.85
N ALA A 325 -5.98 -2.87 -2.72
CA ALA A 325 -6.19 -2.58 -4.13
C ALA A 325 -6.99 -3.69 -4.82
N PHE A 326 -6.63 -4.96 -4.57
CA PHE A 326 -7.40 -6.10 -5.07
C PHE A 326 -8.83 -6.10 -4.55
N ILE A 327 -9.07 -5.94 -3.24
CA ILE A 327 -10.42 -5.87 -2.65
C ILE A 327 -11.28 -4.84 -3.40
N ARG A 328 -10.75 -3.63 -3.61
CA ARG A 328 -11.48 -2.56 -4.31
C ARG A 328 -11.76 -2.92 -5.77
N MET A 329 -10.74 -3.41 -6.49
CA MET A 329 -10.86 -3.83 -7.89
C MET A 329 -11.87 -4.97 -8.07
N VAL A 330 -11.83 -6.01 -7.23
CA VAL A 330 -12.73 -7.17 -7.35
C VAL A 330 -14.16 -6.87 -6.87
N LYS A 331 -14.34 -5.89 -5.97
CA LYS A 331 -15.68 -5.39 -5.62
C LYS A 331 -16.28 -4.61 -6.78
N ALA A 332 -15.49 -3.73 -7.40
CA ALA A 332 -15.94 -2.85 -8.47
C ALA A 332 -16.20 -3.58 -9.79
N GLU A 333 -15.28 -4.43 -10.25
CA GLU A 333 -15.32 -5.02 -11.59
C GLU A 333 -15.51 -6.54 -11.54
N ARG A 334 -16.60 -7.02 -12.17
CA ARG A 334 -16.98 -8.44 -12.21
C ARG A 334 -15.93 -9.28 -12.93
N LEU A 335 -15.39 -8.79 -14.04
CA LEU A 335 -14.42 -9.55 -14.85
C LEU A 335 -13.10 -9.75 -14.10
N ILE A 336 -12.61 -8.72 -13.42
CA ILE A 336 -11.43 -8.83 -12.56
C ILE A 336 -11.69 -9.85 -11.45
N ARG A 337 -12.83 -9.78 -10.77
CA ARG A 337 -13.18 -10.75 -9.71
C ARG A 337 -13.18 -12.19 -10.20
N LYS A 338 -13.78 -12.46 -11.37
CA LYS A 338 -13.79 -13.82 -11.96
C LYS A 338 -12.39 -14.30 -12.31
N TYR A 339 -11.60 -13.47 -13.01
CA TYR A 339 -10.23 -13.82 -13.38
C TYR A 339 -9.36 -14.07 -12.14
N THR A 340 -9.38 -13.15 -11.17
CA THR A 340 -8.64 -13.30 -9.90
C THR A 340 -9.07 -14.55 -9.13
N ARG A 341 -10.38 -14.85 -9.08
CA ARG A 341 -10.89 -16.09 -8.49
C ARG A 341 -10.28 -17.31 -9.19
N LEU A 342 -10.24 -17.35 -10.52
CA LEU A 342 -9.67 -18.48 -11.26
C LEU A 342 -8.17 -18.67 -10.98
N GLN A 343 -7.43 -17.58 -10.77
CA GLN A 343 -5.99 -17.65 -10.47
C GLN A 343 -5.70 -18.05 -9.01
N ILE A 344 -6.51 -17.59 -8.05
CA ILE A 344 -6.29 -17.84 -6.61
C ILE A 344 -7.02 -19.10 -6.13
N LEU A 345 -8.28 -19.25 -6.51
CA LEU A 345 -9.21 -20.31 -6.08
C LEU A 345 -9.71 -21.10 -7.30
N PRO A 346 -8.80 -21.78 -8.06
CA PRO A 346 -9.21 -22.61 -9.19
C PRO A 346 -10.15 -23.73 -8.73
N PRO A 347 -10.95 -24.34 -9.62
CA PRO A 347 -11.70 -25.55 -9.31
C PRO A 347 -10.81 -26.58 -8.60
N LEU A 348 -11.29 -27.11 -7.47
CA LEU A 348 -10.47 -27.95 -6.60
C LEU A 348 -10.12 -29.25 -7.31
N MET A 349 -8.84 -29.55 -7.43
CA MET A 349 -8.36 -30.87 -7.85
C MET A 349 -7.81 -31.57 -6.62
N ASP A 350 -6.78 -30.98 -6.00
CA ASP A 350 -6.25 -31.49 -4.74
C ASP A 350 -7.17 -31.20 -3.55
N VAL A 351 -7.76 -32.28 -3.02
CA VAL A 351 -8.55 -32.31 -1.78
C VAL A 351 -7.83 -33.05 -0.65
N MET A 352 -6.63 -33.58 -0.89
CA MET A 352 -5.93 -34.46 0.06
C MET A 352 -5.14 -33.67 1.11
N HIS A 353 -4.57 -32.53 0.72
CA HIS A 353 -3.81 -31.67 1.62
C HIS A 353 -4.67 -30.54 2.21
N ARG A 354 -4.23 -29.98 3.34
CA ARG A 354 -4.95 -28.86 3.95
C ARG A 354 -4.86 -27.60 3.09
N PRO A 355 -5.89 -26.73 3.09
CA PRO A 355 -5.89 -25.51 2.29
C PRO A 355 -4.71 -24.58 2.53
N GLU A 356 -4.17 -24.53 3.75
CA GLU A 356 -3.02 -23.71 4.15
C GLU A 356 -1.65 -24.35 3.87
N GLU A 357 -1.61 -25.61 3.43
CA GLU A 357 -0.38 -26.33 3.11
C GLU A 357 0.01 -26.14 1.64
N GLY A 358 1.30 -25.87 1.40
CA GLY A 358 1.88 -25.74 0.07
C GLY A 358 2.38 -24.35 -0.30
N THR A 359 2.77 -24.19 -1.56
CA THR A 359 3.43 -22.98 -2.09
C THR A 359 2.54 -22.18 -3.04
N THR A 360 1.29 -22.62 -3.25
CA THR A 360 0.33 -21.92 -4.10
C THR A 360 -0.13 -20.61 -3.45
N LEU A 361 -0.60 -19.67 -4.27
CA LEU A 361 -1.15 -18.40 -3.78
C LEU A 361 -2.36 -18.64 -2.84
N ARG A 362 -3.19 -19.65 -3.12
CA ARG A 362 -4.25 -20.12 -2.21
C ARG A 362 -3.69 -20.46 -0.84
N ALA A 363 -2.68 -21.33 -0.80
CA ALA A 363 -2.13 -21.84 0.46
C ALA A 363 -1.50 -20.74 1.30
N LYS A 364 -0.72 -19.86 0.67
CA LYS A 364 -0.11 -18.69 1.34
C LYS A 364 -1.18 -17.77 1.94
N LEU A 365 -2.27 -17.48 1.21
CA LEU A 365 -3.36 -16.65 1.73
C LEU A 365 -4.17 -17.36 2.82
N CYS A 366 -4.44 -18.67 2.69
CA CYS A 366 -5.14 -19.44 3.71
C CYS A 366 -4.33 -19.49 5.01
N LYS A 367 -3.00 -19.61 4.93
CA LYS A 367 -2.10 -19.54 6.09
C LYS A 367 -2.18 -18.20 6.83
N LEU A 368 -2.47 -17.11 6.13
CA LEU A 368 -2.64 -15.79 6.77
C LEU A 368 -3.97 -15.65 7.52
N LEU A 369 -4.97 -16.50 7.27
CA LEU A 369 -6.25 -16.48 7.99
C LEU A 369 -6.12 -16.86 9.47
N THR A 370 -5.05 -17.55 9.83
CA THR A 370 -4.73 -17.93 11.21
C THR A 370 -3.54 -17.14 11.78
N SER A 371 -3.13 -16.07 11.09
CA SER A 371 -2.07 -15.17 11.55
C SER A 371 -2.46 -14.43 12.85
N PRO A 372 -1.52 -14.19 13.78
CA PRO A 372 -1.77 -13.36 14.95
C PRO A 372 -1.97 -11.88 14.60
N LEU A 373 -1.56 -11.45 13.39
CA LEU A 373 -1.74 -10.08 12.90
C LEU A 373 -3.19 -9.89 12.43
N THR A 374 -4.04 -9.38 13.32
CA THR A 374 -5.49 -9.25 13.09
C THR A 374 -5.83 -8.38 11.89
N GLU A 375 -5.15 -7.25 11.71
CA GLU A 375 -5.38 -6.33 10.58
C GLU A 375 -5.18 -7.03 9.23
N LEU A 376 -4.07 -7.75 9.07
CA LEU A 376 -3.76 -8.48 7.83
C LEU A 376 -4.68 -9.69 7.66
N ARG A 377 -4.95 -10.42 8.73
CA ARG A 377 -5.88 -11.56 8.75
C ARG A 377 -7.26 -11.14 8.23
N ASP A 378 -7.81 -10.07 8.79
CA ASP A 378 -9.15 -9.60 8.48
C ASP A 378 -9.23 -9.07 7.04
N LEU A 379 -8.15 -8.43 6.55
CA LEU A 379 -8.02 -7.99 5.16
C LEU A 379 -7.99 -9.18 4.17
N VAL A 380 -7.18 -10.21 4.44
CA VAL A 380 -7.11 -11.41 3.59
C VAL A 380 -8.41 -12.19 3.62
N ALA A 381 -9.05 -12.30 4.79
CA ALA A 381 -10.35 -12.95 4.94
C ALA A 381 -11.43 -12.24 4.11
N GLU A 382 -11.48 -10.90 4.17
CA GLU A 382 -12.35 -10.09 3.34
C GLU A 382 -12.09 -10.32 1.85
N PHE A 383 -10.83 -10.31 1.43
CA PHE A 383 -10.45 -10.54 0.04
C PHE A 383 -10.94 -11.90 -0.48
N LEU A 384 -10.67 -12.99 0.24
CA LEU A 384 -11.09 -14.33 -0.15
C LEU A 384 -12.62 -14.49 -0.14
N PHE A 385 -13.31 -13.82 0.79
CA PHE A 385 -14.76 -13.86 0.88
C PHE A 385 -15.43 -13.20 -0.33
N ILE A 386 -14.90 -12.06 -0.79
CA ILE A 386 -15.38 -11.38 -2.01
C ILE A 386 -15.17 -12.26 -3.26
N LEU A 387 -14.02 -12.93 -3.38
CA LEU A 387 -13.77 -13.91 -4.46
C LEU A 387 -14.75 -15.09 -4.40
N CYS A 388 -15.23 -15.41 -3.20
CA CYS A 388 -16.28 -16.39 -2.96
C CYS A 388 -17.71 -15.83 -3.11
N LYS A 389 -17.90 -14.63 -3.69
CA LYS A 389 -19.20 -13.95 -3.80
C LYS A 389 -19.89 -13.78 -2.44
N GLU A 390 -19.12 -13.53 -1.38
CA GLU A 390 -19.61 -13.38 -0.01
C GLU A 390 -20.50 -14.56 0.45
N ASN A 391 -20.17 -15.76 -0.01
CA ASN A 391 -20.88 -16.99 0.30
C ASN A 391 -20.07 -17.86 1.26
N VAL A 392 -20.63 -18.12 2.45
CA VAL A 392 -20.00 -18.91 3.52
C VAL A 392 -19.66 -20.32 3.04
N THR A 393 -20.61 -21.03 2.44
CA THR A 393 -20.42 -22.41 1.94
C THR A 393 -19.26 -22.49 0.94
N ARG A 394 -19.20 -21.53 0.01
CA ARG A 394 -18.13 -21.47 -0.98
C ARG A 394 -16.78 -21.17 -0.34
N MET A 395 -16.72 -20.25 0.62
CA MET A 395 -15.49 -19.95 1.34
C MET A 395 -14.99 -21.17 2.13
N VAL A 396 -15.88 -21.87 2.85
CA VAL A 396 -15.55 -23.10 3.59
C VAL A 396 -14.98 -24.17 2.66
N LYS A 397 -15.58 -24.37 1.47
CA LYS A 397 -15.06 -25.32 0.47
C LYS A 397 -13.59 -25.05 0.11
N TYR A 398 -13.18 -23.79 -0.02
CA TYR A 398 -11.83 -23.44 -0.47
C TYR A 398 -10.80 -23.28 0.65
N THR A 399 -11.24 -22.91 1.84
CA THR A 399 -10.36 -22.49 2.94
C THR A 399 -10.42 -23.40 4.15
N GLY A 400 -11.44 -24.25 4.29
CA GLY A 400 -11.75 -24.97 5.52
C GLY A 400 -12.40 -24.05 6.56
N TYR A 401 -13.42 -24.55 7.25
CA TYR A 401 -14.16 -23.76 8.25
C TYR A 401 -13.23 -23.29 9.40
N GLY A 402 -12.25 -24.10 9.81
CA GLY A 402 -11.32 -23.74 10.89
C GLY A 402 -10.53 -22.46 10.59
N ASN A 403 -10.04 -22.30 9.36
CA ASN A 403 -9.30 -21.11 8.94
C ASN A 403 -10.22 -19.87 8.84
N ALA A 404 -11.48 -20.04 8.43
CA ALA A 404 -12.42 -18.94 8.22
C ALA A 404 -13.29 -18.61 9.45
N ALA A 405 -13.29 -19.44 10.49
CA ALA A 405 -14.19 -19.33 11.65
C ALA A 405 -14.12 -17.97 12.35
N GLY A 406 -12.91 -17.42 12.54
CA GLY A 406 -12.72 -16.12 13.18
C GLY A 406 -13.41 -14.98 12.41
N MET A 407 -13.33 -15.00 11.08
CA MET A 407 -14.04 -14.03 10.24
C MET A 407 -15.56 -14.19 10.36
N PHE A 408 -16.07 -15.42 10.31
CA PHE A 408 -17.52 -15.67 10.40
C PHE A 408 -18.08 -15.24 11.75
N ALA A 409 -17.37 -15.50 12.85
CA ALA A 409 -17.73 -15.02 14.17
C ALA A 409 -17.75 -13.49 14.23
N ASN A 410 -16.72 -12.81 13.72
CA ASN A 410 -16.63 -11.35 13.75
C ASN A 410 -17.71 -10.66 12.90
N LYS A 411 -18.05 -11.25 11.75
CA LYS A 411 -19.08 -10.72 10.83
C LYS A 411 -20.51 -11.12 11.18
N GLY A 412 -20.72 -11.98 12.17
CA GLY A 412 -22.06 -12.46 12.52
C GLY A 412 -22.63 -13.42 11.48
N LEU A 413 -21.79 -14.26 10.86
CA LEU A 413 -22.15 -15.18 9.79
C LEU A 413 -22.29 -16.64 10.26
N LEU A 414 -22.28 -16.88 11.57
CA LEU A 414 -22.49 -18.22 12.14
C LEU A 414 -23.97 -18.61 12.18
N GLY A 415 -24.88 -17.63 12.19
CA GLY A 415 -26.32 -17.84 12.23
C GLY A 415 -26.93 -18.22 10.87
N THR A 416 -28.17 -18.74 10.91
CA THR A 416 -28.95 -19.14 9.73
C THR A 416 -29.50 -17.95 8.92
N ASN A 417 -29.41 -16.72 9.44
CA ASN A 417 -29.85 -15.50 8.78
C ASN A 417 -28.89 -15.12 7.64
N LYS A 418 -29.08 -15.75 6.48
CA LYS A 418 -28.39 -15.40 5.22
C LYS A 418 -28.80 -13.99 4.80
N ARG A 419 -27.93 -12.99 5.00
CA ARG A 419 -28.07 -11.70 4.30
C ARG A 419 -28.07 -11.99 2.79
N LYS A 420 -29.09 -11.52 2.06
CA LYS A 420 -29.15 -11.68 0.60
C LYS A 420 -27.96 -10.96 -0.02
N SER A 421 -27.11 -11.71 -0.70
CA SER A 421 -25.95 -11.18 -1.42
C SER A 421 -26.39 -10.45 -2.69
N ALA A 422 -25.72 -9.34 -3.03
CA ALA A 422 -25.99 -8.53 -4.23
C ALA A 422 -25.43 -9.15 -5.52
N TYR A 423 -24.85 -10.35 -5.48
CA TYR A 423 -24.24 -10.99 -6.64
C TYR A 423 -25.24 -11.82 -7.46
N SER A 424 -25.16 -11.72 -8.79
CA SER A 424 -25.91 -12.58 -9.72
C SER A 424 -25.66 -14.07 -9.47
N SER A 425 -26.74 -14.84 -9.52
CA SER A 425 -26.85 -16.29 -9.30
C SER A 425 -26.22 -17.14 -10.39
N GLU A 426 -25.64 -16.56 -11.45
CA GLU A 426 -24.85 -17.30 -12.44
C GLU A 426 -23.63 -17.94 -11.75
N SER A 427 -23.80 -19.17 -11.28
CA SER A 427 -22.78 -20.02 -10.71
C SER A 427 -22.05 -20.70 -11.86
N GLU A 428 -20.80 -20.33 -12.06
CA GLU A 428 -19.82 -21.27 -12.62
C GLU A 428 -19.74 -22.43 -11.63
N ASP A 429 -20.22 -23.59 -12.05
CA ASP A 429 -20.05 -24.81 -11.30
C ASP A 429 -18.55 -25.02 -11.09
N SER A 430 -18.16 -25.21 -9.83
CA SER A 430 -16.77 -25.37 -9.43
C SER A 430 -16.53 -26.77 -8.87
N GLU A 431 -17.54 -27.63 -8.94
CA GLU A 431 -17.45 -29.03 -8.58
C GLU A 431 -16.76 -29.76 -9.73
N THR A 432 -15.50 -30.12 -9.52
CA THR A 432 -14.75 -31.00 -10.41
C THR A 432 -15.19 -32.43 -10.15
N GLU A 433 -15.00 -33.33 -11.13
CA GLU A 433 -15.25 -34.77 -10.96
C GLU A 433 -14.47 -35.34 -9.76
N GLU A 434 -13.24 -34.86 -9.54
CA GLU A 434 -12.38 -35.25 -8.42
C GLU A 434 -12.96 -34.79 -7.06
N TYR A 435 -13.46 -33.56 -6.98
CA TYR A 435 -14.09 -33.06 -5.76
C TYR A 435 -15.39 -33.81 -5.45
N LEU A 436 -16.22 -34.09 -6.46
CA LEU A 436 -17.47 -34.84 -6.30
C LEU A 436 -17.23 -36.25 -5.75
N LYS A 437 -16.15 -36.91 -6.19
CA LYS A 437 -15.79 -38.25 -5.72
C LYS A 437 -15.53 -38.32 -4.21
N TYR A 438 -14.95 -37.26 -3.64
CA TYR A 438 -14.55 -37.23 -2.24
C TYR A 438 -15.42 -36.30 -1.38
N LYS A 439 -16.48 -35.71 -1.94
CA LYS A 439 -17.30 -34.67 -1.29
C LYS A 439 -17.84 -35.10 0.08
N GLU A 440 -18.25 -36.36 0.21
CA GLU A 440 -18.77 -36.92 1.47
C GLU A 440 -17.67 -37.21 2.52
N GLN A 441 -16.41 -37.33 2.09
CA GLN A 441 -15.26 -37.71 2.92
C GLN A 441 -14.35 -36.52 3.24
N ILE A 442 -14.71 -35.31 2.80
CA ILE A 442 -14.00 -34.08 3.13
C ILE A 442 -14.53 -33.54 4.46
N ASN A 443 -13.63 -33.37 5.43
CA ASN A 443 -13.99 -32.74 6.69
C ASN A 443 -14.16 -31.22 6.48
N PRO A 444 -15.35 -30.64 6.75
CA PRO A 444 -15.58 -29.21 6.53
C PRO A 444 -14.70 -28.29 7.38
N VAL A 445 -14.20 -28.76 8.53
CA VAL A 445 -13.34 -27.99 9.43
C VAL A 445 -11.95 -27.84 8.85
N THR A 446 -11.33 -28.93 8.42
CA THR A 446 -9.98 -28.94 7.86
C THR A 446 -9.96 -28.60 6.37
N GLY A 447 -11.09 -28.77 5.67
CA GLY A 447 -11.18 -28.57 4.22
C GLY A 447 -10.40 -29.59 3.39
N CYS A 448 -10.01 -30.72 3.99
CA CYS A 448 -9.28 -31.80 3.34
C CYS A 448 -9.97 -33.15 3.56
N PHE A 449 -9.60 -34.09 2.70
CA PHE A 449 -9.97 -35.49 2.81
C PHE A 449 -9.48 -36.06 4.15
N GLU A 450 -10.36 -36.77 4.84
CA GLU A 450 -10.01 -37.48 6.07
C GLU A 450 -10.28 -38.97 5.86
N HIS A 451 -9.22 -39.79 5.98
CA HIS A 451 -9.40 -41.24 5.97
C HIS A 451 -10.34 -41.64 7.11
N PRO A 452 -11.23 -42.62 6.89
CA PRO A 452 -12.09 -43.14 7.95
C PRO A 452 -11.23 -43.57 9.15
N LYS A 453 -11.40 -42.87 10.28
CA LYS A 453 -10.69 -43.20 11.51
C LYS A 453 -11.29 -44.49 12.09
N PRO A 454 -10.46 -45.39 12.66
CA PRO A 454 -10.98 -46.53 13.41
C PRO A 454 -11.85 -46.01 14.56
N ASN A 455 -12.91 -46.75 14.90
CA ASN A 455 -13.81 -46.32 15.95
C ASN A 455 -13.05 -46.34 17.29
N PRO A 456 -12.90 -45.20 17.99
CA PRO A 456 -12.15 -45.15 19.25
C PRO A 456 -12.73 -46.06 20.35
N LEU A 457 -14.01 -46.44 20.20
CA LEU A 457 -14.75 -47.27 21.15
C LEU A 457 -14.73 -48.76 20.76
N GLU A 458 -14.01 -49.12 19.69
CA GLU A 458 -13.87 -50.50 19.25
C GLU A 458 -12.99 -51.29 20.23
N GLY A 459 -13.55 -52.34 20.83
CA GLY A 459 -12.88 -53.16 21.85
C GLY A 459 -13.13 -52.75 23.30
N MET A 460 -13.89 -51.68 23.56
CA MET A 460 -14.32 -51.28 24.90
C MET A 460 -15.65 -51.95 25.30
N THR A 461 -15.76 -52.38 26.56
CA THR A 461 -17.05 -52.82 27.14
C THR A 461 -17.97 -51.62 27.40
N GLU A 462 -19.28 -51.83 27.47
CA GLU A 462 -20.24 -50.74 27.77
C GLU A 462 -19.92 -50.02 29.09
N GLU A 463 -19.51 -50.76 30.13
CA GLU A 463 -19.08 -50.18 31.41
C GLU A 463 -17.84 -49.26 31.26
N GLN A 464 -16.90 -49.62 30.37
CA GLN A 464 -15.73 -48.78 30.10
C GLN A 464 -16.12 -47.50 29.35
N LYS A 465 -17.05 -47.59 28.40
CA LYS A 465 -17.57 -46.43 27.67
C LYS A 465 -18.27 -45.46 28.63
N GLU A 466 -19.10 -45.97 29.53
CA GLU A 466 -19.78 -45.15 30.55
C GLU A 466 -18.77 -44.48 31.49
N TYR A 467 -17.74 -45.22 31.92
CA TYR A 467 -16.69 -44.69 32.78
C TYR A 467 -15.88 -43.56 32.10
N GLU A 468 -15.49 -43.73 30.84
CA GLU A 468 -14.81 -42.67 30.07
C GLU A 468 -15.72 -41.46 29.81
N ALA A 469 -17.00 -41.69 29.55
CA ALA A 469 -17.98 -40.61 29.40
C ALA A 469 -18.11 -39.77 30.68
N LEU A 470 -18.17 -40.42 31.85
CA LEU A 470 -18.20 -39.73 33.14
C LEU A 470 -16.91 -38.94 33.42
N GLN A 471 -15.74 -39.48 33.04
CA GLN A 471 -14.50 -38.73 33.12
C GLN A 471 -14.49 -37.50 32.22
N LEU A 472 -14.97 -37.63 30.97
CA LEU A 472 -15.08 -36.51 30.03
C LEU A 472 -15.98 -35.40 30.59
N VAL A 473 -17.14 -35.77 31.15
CA VAL A 473 -18.05 -34.81 31.80
C VAL A 473 -17.36 -34.11 32.97
N GLY A 474 -16.64 -34.84 33.82
CA GLY A 474 -15.88 -34.26 34.92
C GLY A 474 -14.77 -33.30 34.46
N LEU A 475 -14.08 -33.63 33.37
CA LEU A 475 -13.08 -32.76 32.73
C LEU A 475 -13.71 -31.48 32.16
N VAL A 476 -14.84 -31.59 31.46
CA VAL A 476 -15.57 -30.44 30.90
C VAL A 476 -16.06 -29.52 32.03
N ASP A 477 -16.69 -30.08 33.06
CA ASP A 477 -17.16 -29.31 34.23
C ASP A 477 -15.99 -28.59 34.94
N LYS A 478 -14.85 -29.27 35.09
CA LYS A 478 -13.63 -28.65 35.64
C LYS A 478 -13.16 -27.46 34.79
N LEU A 479 -13.07 -27.63 33.46
CA LEU A 479 -12.66 -26.56 32.53
C LEU A 479 -13.63 -25.37 32.55
N THR A 480 -14.94 -25.63 32.69
CA THR A 480 -15.95 -24.57 32.80
C THR A 480 -15.87 -23.83 34.13
N ARG A 481 -15.69 -24.54 35.25
CA ARG A 481 -15.52 -23.91 36.58
C ARG A 481 -14.23 -23.10 36.72
N GLU A 482 -13.16 -23.55 36.09
CA GLU A 482 -11.88 -22.82 36.02
C GLU A 482 -11.94 -21.61 35.07
N GLY A 483 -13.05 -21.41 34.34
CA GLY A 483 -13.24 -20.29 33.42
C GLY A 483 -12.43 -20.38 32.13
N LEU A 484 -11.84 -21.55 31.83
CA LEU A 484 -11.04 -21.78 30.63
C LEU A 484 -11.91 -22.01 29.39
N VAL A 485 -13.08 -22.64 29.56
CA VAL A 485 -14.04 -22.92 28.47
C VAL A 485 -15.42 -22.47 28.87
N GLN A 486 -16.00 -21.54 28.11
CA GLN A 486 -17.36 -21.06 28.31
C GLN A 486 -18.25 -21.52 27.15
N PRO A 487 -19.31 -22.31 27.41
CA PRO A 487 -20.26 -22.68 26.37
C PRO A 487 -20.97 -21.43 25.82
N CYS A 488 -21.29 -21.45 24.52
CA CYS A 488 -21.84 -20.32 23.79
C CYS A 488 -22.98 -20.75 22.88
N ARG A 489 -23.96 -19.88 22.68
CA ARG A 489 -25.02 -19.97 21.66
C ARG A 489 -24.80 -18.95 20.55
N ILE A 490 -25.49 -19.10 19.43
CA ILE A 490 -25.43 -18.13 18.34
C ILE A 490 -26.54 -17.10 18.56
N GLY A 491 -26.19 -15.84 18.79
CA GLY A 491 -27.17 -14.76 18.93
C GLY A 491 -27.92 -14.45 17.63
N GLU A 492 -29.01 -13.69 17.74
CA GLU A 492 -29.78 -13.20 16.58
C GLU A 492 -28.94 -12.39 15.58
N ASP A 493 -27.85 -11.78 16.05
CA ASP A 493 -26.84 -11.06 15.28
C ASP A 493 -25.83 -11.99 14.58
N GLY A 494 -25.98 -13.30 14.73
CA GLY A 494 -25.15 -14.35 14.13
C GLY A 494 -23.76 -14.48 14.77
N LYS A 495 -23.55 -13.86 15.94
CA LYS A 495 -22.29 -13.90 16.71
C LYS A 495 -22.39 -14.86 17.89
N PRO A 496 -21.26 -15.45 18.37
CA PRO A 496 -21.28 -16.29 19.56
C PRO A 496 -21.56 -15.43 20.81
N LYS A 497 -22.49 -15.86 21.65
CA LYS A 497 -22.83 -15.26 22.94
C LYS A 497 -22.70 -16.32 24.05
N PRO A 498 -22.11 -15.99 25.21
CA PRO A 498 -22.03 -16.91 26.32
C PRO A 498 -23.43 -17.30 26.78
N ILE A 499 -23.60 -18.56 27.18
CA ILE A 499 -24.81 -19.02 27.87
C ILE A 499 -24.57 -19.02 29.38
N GLU A 500 -25.61 -18.76 30.16
CA GLU A 500 -25.55 -18.85 31.62
C GLU A 500 -25.86 -20.28 32.09
N HIS A 501 -26.72 -21.01 31.35
CA HIS A 501 -27.10 -22.37 31.69
C HIS A 501 -27.12 -23.30 30.46
N VAL A 502 -26.64 -24.55 30.63
CA VAL A 502 -26.52 -25.56 29.54
C VAL A 502 -27.87 -25.91 28.90
N LEU A 503 -28.98 -25.76 29.64
CA LEU A 503 -30.34 -25.99 29.13
C LEU A 503 -30.72 -25.01 27.99
N GLU A 504 -30.11 -23.83 27.91
CA GLU A 504 -30.32 -22.89 26.81
C GLU A 504 -29.88 -23.46 25.46
N LEU A 505 -28.96 -24.44 25.43
CA LEU A 505 -28.54 -25.12 24.20
C LEU A 505 -29.61 -26.10 23.68
N GLN A 506 -30.46 -26.61 24.56
CA GLN A 506 -31.48 -27.60 24.18
C GLN A 506 -32.66 -26.96 23.43
N GLU A 507 -32.93 -25.68 23.65
CA GLU A 507 -34.01 -24.95 22.99
C GLU A 507 -33.75 -24.72 21.48
N GLU A 508 -32.49 -24.74 21.05
CA GLU A 508 -32.10 -24.52 19.65
C GLU A 508 -31.84 -25.80 18.84
N LEU A 509 -31.59 -26.95 19.51
CA LEU A 509 -31.38 -28.26 18.86
C LEU A 509 -32.49 -28.65 17.84
N PRO A 510 -33.80 -28.42 18.10
CA PRO A 510 -34.86 -28.78 17.15
C PRO A 510 -34.84 -27.95 15.86
N LYS A 511 -34.22 -26.76 15.85
CA LYS A 511 -34.23 -25.84 14.71
C LYS A 511 -33.06 -26.06 13.74
N GLN A 512 -31.96 -26.68 14.20
CA GLN A 512 -30.77 -26.93 13.38
C GLN A 512 -30.86 -28.21 12.53
N GLN A 513 -31.79 -29.13 12.82
CA GLN A 513 -31.95 -30.41 12.10
C GLN A 513 -32.81 -30.34 10.81
N TYR A 514 -33.40 -29.19 10.48
CA TYR A 514 -34.19 -29.02 9.25
C TYR A 514 -33.30 -28.79 8.02
N GLY A 515 -32.55 -29.81 7.63
CA GLY A 515 -31.77 -29.85 6.38
C GLY A 515 -31.83 -31.21 5.67
N HIS A 516 -32.09 -32.30 6.40
CA HIS A 516 -32.43 -33.60 5.84
C HIS A 516 -33.92 -33.86 6.08
N ARG A 517 -34.76 -33.49 5.11
CA ARG A 517 -35.99 -34.25 4.87
C ARG A 517 -35.78 -34.97 3.56
N ASP A 518 -35.65 -36.27 3.67
CA ASP A 518 -35.73 -37.21 2.57
C ASP A 518 -36.95 -36.89 1.71
N SER A 519 -36.71 -36.72 0.42
CA SER A 519 -37.74 -36.72 -0.60
C SER A 519 -38.14 -38.17 -0.85
N ASP A 520 -38.91 -38.74 0.06
CA ASP A 520 -39.66 -39.97 -0.17
C ASP A 520 -41.09 -39.73 0.28
N SER A 521 -41.93 -39.27 -0.67
CA SER A 521 -43.32 -39.71 -0.86
C SER A 521 -44.03 -38.82 -1.90
N ASP A 522 -44.48 -39.52 -2.95
CA ASP A 522 -45.38 -39.17 -4.07
C ASP A 522 -44.75 -38.76 -5.41
#